data_AF-A0A1G0NA94-F1
#
_entry.id   AF-A0A1G0NA94-F1
#
_cell.length_a   1.000
_cell.length_b   1.000
_cell.length_c   1.000
_cell.angle_alpha   90.00
_cell.angle_beta   90.00
_cell.angle_gamma   90.00
#
_symmetry.space_group_name_H-M   'P 1'
#
loop_
_entity.id
_entity.type
_entity.pdbx_description
1 polymer ?
#
loop_
_entity_poly.entity_id
_entity_poly.type
_entity_poly.pdbx_seq_one_letter_code
_entity_poly.pdbx_strand_id
1 'polypeptide(L)'
;MRWMASLLLASCATSPVNDDVPMAFRGYWVPQAQSCDSQLGLVVERDRLVLKNGTETRTFKDIDVCHSCVGGAKSDGIEIWLIPEFGTARASPFIVRLNADRVLGETKLSLKEDSLKQRFPLDEVPLRRCVK
;
A
#
# COMPACT_ATOMS: atom_id res chain seq x y z
N MET A 1 -54.44 8.29 26.33
CA MET A 1 -52.99 8.09 26.50
C MET A 1 -52.42 7.42 25.26
N ARG A 2 -51.73 8.16 24.39
CA ARG A 2 -51.04 7.63 23.21
C ARG A 2 -49.57 7.48 23.57
N TRP A 3 -49.08 6.24 23.56
CA TRP A 3 -47.67 5.92 23.81
C TRP A 3 -46.87 6.22 22.54
N MET A 4 -45.90 7.13 22.64
CA MET A 4 -44.87 7.35 21.62
C MET A 4 -43.82 6.25 21.76
N ALA A 5 -43.75 5.35 20.78
CA ALA A 5 -42.63 4.43 20.64
C ALA A 5 -41.51 5.14 19.85
N SER A 6 -40.55 5.72 20.56
CA SER A 6 -39.32 6.25 19.97
C SER A 6 -38.42 5.08 19.57
N LEU A 7 -38.36 4.78 18.27
CA LEU A 7 -37.38 3.89 17.67
C LEU A 7 -36.02 4.59 17.65
N LEU A 8 -35.16 4.26 18.60
CA LEU A 8 -33.72 4.54 18.56
C LEU A 8 -33.09 3.70 17.45
N LEU A 9 -32.84 4.31 16.29
CA LEU A 9 -31.96 3.75 15.28
C LEU A 9 -30.52 3.80 15.83
N ALA A 10 -30.05 2.66 16.34
CA ALA A 10 -28.64 2.46 16.65
C ALA A 10 -27.85 2.54 15.34
N SER A 11 -27.16 3.66 15.11
CA SER A 11 -26.16 3.76 14.05
C SER A 11 -25.03 2.78 14.37
N CYS A 12 -24.97 1.65 13.67
CA CYS A 12 -23.75 0.86 13.57
C CYS A 12 -22.69 1.71 12.85
N ALA A 13 -21.83 2.38 13.61
CA ALA A 13 -20.62 2.95 13.08
C ALA A 13 -19.67 1.79 12.73
N THR A 14 -19.66 1.37 11.47
CA THR A 14 -18.55 0.57 10.93
C THR A 14 -17.30 1.44 10.95
N SER A 15 -16.40 1.15 11.88
CA SER A 15 -15.07 1.74 11.85
C SER A 15 -14.35 1.22 10.59
N PRO A 16 -13.69 2.08 9.79
CA PRO A 16 -12.84 1.58 8.72
C PRO A 16 -11.74 0.73 9.35
N VAL A 17 -11.67 -0.53 8.95
CA VAL A 17 -10.55 -1.41 9.27
C VAL A 17 -9.39 -0.95 8.39
N ASN A 18 -8.67 0.08 8.85
CA ASN A 18 -7.32 0.32 8.34
C ASN A 18 -6.45 -0.78 8.94
N ASP A 19 -6.33 -1.90 8.23
CA ASP A 19 -5.36 -2.92 8.61
C ASP A 19 -3.97 -2.29 8.47
N ASP A 20 -3.25 -2.19 9.59
CA ASP A 20 -1.87 -1.74 9.60
C ASP A 20 -1.03 -2.63 8.66
N VAL A 21 -0.13 -2.04 7.87
CA VAL A 21 0.76 -2.84 7.00
C VAL A 21 1.53 -3.84 7.87
N PRO A 22 1.53 -5.16 7.56
CA PRO A 22 2.17 -6.14 8.44
C PRO A 22 3.66 -5.87 8.63
N MET A 23 4.16 -6.06 9.86
CA MET A 23 5.56 -5.78 10.21
C MET A 23 6.56 -6.50 9.29
N ALA A 24 6.19 -7.70 8.83
CA ALA A 24 6.99 -8.51 7.90
C ALA A 24 7.26 -7.83 6.54
N PHE A 25 6.52 -6.77 6.17
CA PHE A 25 6.71 -6.03 4.91
C PHE A 25 7.20 -4.59 5.10
N ARG A 26 7.26 -4.10 6.35
CA ARG A 26 7.77 -2.77 6.66
C ARG A 26 9.28 -2.71 6.38
N GLY A 27 9.77 -1.52 6.05
CA GLY A 27 11.19 -1.25 5.79
C GLY A 27 11.45 -0.48 4.51
N TYR A 28 12.73 -0.38 4.13
CA TYR A 28 13.16 0.28 2.90
C TYR A 28 13.37 -0.73 1.78
N TRP A 29 12.69 -0.51 0.67
CA TRP A 29 12.70 -1.34 -0.52
C TRP A 29 13.39 -0.60 -1.65
N VAL A 30 14.46 -1.18 -2.19
CA VAL A 30 15.29 -0.58 -3.24
C VAL A 30 15.23 -1.43 -4.49
N PRO A 31 15.46 -0.85 -5.69
CA PRO A 31 15.64 -1.63 -6.91
C PRO A 31 16.65 -2.75 -6.70
N GLN A 32 16.30 -3.98 -7.09
CA GLN A 32 17.14 -5.16 -6.87
C GLN A 32 18.56 -4.98 -7.44
N ALA A 33 18.68 -4.29 -8.57
CA ALA A 33 19.94 -3.97 -9.24
C ALA A 33 20.80 -2.91 -8.53
N GLN A 34 20.33 -2.31 -7.43
CA GLN A 34 21.03 -1.26 -6.69
C GLN A 34 21.45 -1.71 -5.28
N SER A 35 22.40 -1.00 -4.69
CA SER A 35 22.84 -1.22 -3.31
C SER A 35 21.79 -0.75 -2.29
N CYS A 36 21.92 -1.20 -1.04
CA CYS A 36 21.02 -0.75 0.03
C CYS A 36 21.19 0.71 0.43
N ASP A 37 22.25 1.38 -0.03
CA ASP A 37 22.49 2.80 0.16
C ASP A 37 21.82 3.66 -0.93
N SER A 38 21.08 3.04 -1.86
CA SER A 38 20.37 3.76 -2.91
C SER A 38 19.43 4.82 -2.33
N GLN A 39 19.43 6.00 -2.97
CA GLN A 39 18.49 7.08 -2.65
C GLN A 39 17.16 6.96 -3.41
N LEU A 40 17.02 5.95 -4.28
CA LEU A 40 15.80 5.62 -5.00
C LEU A 40 15.14 4.41 -4.33
N GLY A 41 13.87 4.54 -3.92
CA GLY A 41 13.16 3.42 -3.34
C GLY A 41 11.80 3.76 -2.74
N LEU A 42 11.21 2.74 -2.13
CA LEU A 42 9.94 2.81 -1.41
C LEU A 42 10.21 2.51 0.08
N VAL A 43 9.80 3.40 0.98
CA VAL A 43 9.67 3.07 2.40
C VAL A 43 8.24 2.60 2.65
N VAL A 44 8.11 1.41 3.21
CA VAL A 44 6.85 0.86 3.69
C VAL A 44 6.84 1.00 5.21
N GLU A 45 5.97 1.87 5.73
CA GLU A 45 5.76 2.04 7.16
C GLU A 45 4.43 1.40 7.58
N ARG A 46 4.04 1.59 8.84
CA ARG A 46 2.79 1.05 9.38
C ARG A 46 1.54 1.64 8.70
N ASP A 47 1.54 2.96 8.51
CA ASP A 47 0.37 3.76 8.12
C ASP A 47 0.62 4.66 6.89
N ARG A 48 1.79 4.54 6.25
CA ARG A 48 2.19 5.36 5.10
C ARG A 48 3.18 4.65 4.18
N LEU A 49 3.14 5.07 2.92
CA LEU A 49 4.10 4.70 1.88
C LEU A 49 4.87 5.95 1.48
N VAL A 50 6.19 5.83 1.35
CA VAL A 50 7.05 6.97 1.01
C VAL A 50 7.90 6.62 -0.20
N LEU A 51 7.69 7.33 -1.31
CA LEU A 51 8.57 7.25 -2.48
C LEU A 51 9.74 8.21 -2.29
N LYS A 52 10.96 7.73 -2.57
CA LYS A 52 12.21 8.48 -2.49
C LYS A 52 12.92 8.46 -3.83
N ASN A 53 13.48 9.60 -4.24
CA ASN A 53 14.44 9.73 -5.33
C ASN A 53 15.41 10.88 -5.02
N GLY A 54 16.58 10.56 -4.48
CA GLY A 54 17.56 11.58 -4.06
C GLY A 54 17.00 12.42 -2.91
N THR A 55 16.95 13.74 -3.12
CA THR A 55 16.33 14.68 -2.16
C THR A 55 14.81 14.74 -2.28
N GLU A 56 14.23 14.19 -3.34
CA GLU A 56 12.80 14.21 -3.55
C GLU A 56 12.10 13.12 -2.73
N THR A 57 11.02 13.49 -2.05
CA THR A 57 10.21 12.57 -1.26
C THR A 57 8.72 12.86 -1.42
N ARG A 58 7.91 11.82 -1.57
CA ARG A 58 6.43 11.89 -1.58
C ARG A 58 5.88 10.88 -0.60
N THR A 59 4.96 11.32 0.27
CA THR A 59 4.31 10.46 1.27
C THR A 59 2.84 10.28 0.93
N PHE A 60 2.36 9.05 1.04
CA PHE A 60 0.98 8.66 0.79
C PHE A 60 0.45 7.92 2.02
N LYS A 61 -0.81 8.15 2.38
CA LYS A 61 -1.49 7.63 3.59
C LYS A 61 -2.77 6.87 3.20
N ASP A 62 -3.60 6.54 4.18
CA ASP A 62 -4.91 5.90 3.98
C ASP A 62 -4.76 4.62 3.15
N ILE A 63 -3.96 3.69 3.69
CA ILE A 63 -3.58 2.46 3.02
C ILE A 63 -4.65 1.41 3.25
N ASP A 64 -5.20 0.88 2.17
CA ASP A 64 -5.90 -0.41 2.20
C ASP A 64 -4.89 -1.55 2.00
N VAL A 65 -5.01 -2.59 2.83
CA VAL A 65 -4.18 -3.80 2.78
C VAL A 65 -5.04 -4.95 2.26
N CYS A 66 -4.92 -5.22 0.97
CA CYS A 66 -5.77 -6.19 0.31
C CYS A 66 -5.07 -7.55 0.17
N HIS A 67 -5.50 -8.51 1.00
CA HIS A 67 -4.99 -9.89 1.01
C HIS A 67 -5.60 -10.80 -0.08
N SER A 68 -6.69 -10.36 -0.72
CA SER A 68 -7.43 -11.13 -1.72
C SER A 68 -7.51 -10.47 -3.10
N CYS A 69 -6.83 -9.35 -3.30
CA CYS A 69 -6.89 -8.64 -4.59
C CYS A 69 -6.31 -9.47 -5.74
N VAL A 70 -5.37 -10.37 -5.44
CA VAL A 70 -4.88 -11.37 -6.39
C VAL A 70 -5.74 -12.63 -6.28
N GLY A 71 -6.68 -12.81 -7.22
CA GLY A 71 -7.45 -14.05 -7.35
C GLY A 71 -8.73 -14.14 -6.48
N GLY A 72 -9.11 -13.06 -5.79
CA GLY A 72 -10.39 -12.97 -5.06
C GLY A 72 -10.52 -14.02 -3.97
N ALA A 73 -11.68 -14.68 -3.91
CA ALA A 73 -11.95 -15.75 -2.94
C ALA A 73 -11.01 -16.96 -3.02
N LYS A 74 -10.19 -17.07 -4.08
CA LYS A 74 -9.19 -18.13 -4.28
C LYS A 74 -7.77 -17.69 -3.96
N SER A 75 -7.58 -16.50 -3.39
CA SER A 75 -6.27 -16.03 -2.94
C SER A 75 -5.68 -17.01 -1.92
N ASP A 76 -4.40 -17.33 -2.08
CA ASP A 76 -3.60 -18.05 -1.08
C ASP A 76 -2.90 -17.10 -0.10
N GLY A 77 -3.14 -15.79 -0.24
CA GLY A 77 -2.56 -14.74 0.62
C GLY A 77 -1.07 -14.52 0.42
N ILE A 78 -0.45 -15.09 -0.62
CA ILE A 78 0.99 -14.94 -0.87
C ILE A 78 1.30 -13.51 -1.35
N GLU A 79 0.58 -13.03 -2.37
CA GLU A 79 0.70 -11.66 -2.86
C GLU A 79 -0.30 -10.75 -2.14
N ILE A 80 0.19 -9.64 -1.58
CA ILE A 80 -0.61 -8.66 -0.83
C ILE A 80 -0.49 -7.32 -1.52
N TRP A 81 -1.60 -6.61 -1.69
CA TRP A 81 -1.60 -5.29 -2.30
C TRP A 81 -1.74 -4.20 -1.23
N LEU A 82 -0.87 -3.19 -1.29
CA LEU A 82 -1.03 -1.95 -0.53
C LEU A 82 -1.52 -0.87 -1.48
N ILE A 83 -2.66 -0.27 -1.13
CA ILE A 83 -3.35 0.70 -1.98
C ILE A 83 -3.46 2.01 -1.19
N PRO A 84 -2.58 3.01 -1.42
CA PRO A 84 -2.64 4.29 -0.73
C PRO A 84 -3.78 5.17 -1.23
N GLU A 85 -4.14 6.17 -0.44
CA GLU A 85 -5.23 7.12 -0.69
C GLU A 85 -6.59 6.42 -0.87
N PHE A 86 -6.75 5.21 -0.30
CA PHE A 86 -7.97 4.44 -0.36
C PHE A 86 -9.09 5.11 0.44
N GLY A 87 -10.32 5.05 -0.09
CA GLY A 87 -11.48 5.70 0.52
C GLY A 87 -11.44 7.24 0.49
N THR A 88 -10.44 7.84 -0.14
CA THR A 88 -10.40 9.29 -0.36
C THR A 88 -11.15 9.68 -1.63
N ALA A 89 -11.37 10.99 -1.85
CA ALA A 89 -11.95 11.49 -3.09
C ALA A 89 -11.02 11.35 -4.31
N ARG A 90 -9.74 11.01 -4.09
CA ARG A 90 -8.74 10.84 -5.15
C ARG A 90 -8.58 9.36 -5.46
N ALA A 91 -8.38 9.06 -6.75
CA ALA A 91 -8.00 7.71 -7.14
C ALA A 91 -6.60 7.39 -6.61
N SER A 92 -6.42 6.18 -6.09
CA SER A 92 -5.10 5.74 -5.62
C SER A 92 -4.05 5.88 -6.73
N PRO A 93 -2.93 6.58 -6.50
CA PRO A 93 -1.95 6.91 -7.54
C PRO A 93 -1.09 5.71 -7.98
N PHE A 94 -1.04 4.65 -7.17
CA PHE A 94 -0.31 3.43 -7.48
C PHE A 94 -0.78 2.26 -6.60
N ILE A 95 -0.33 1.05 -6.93
CA ILE A 95 -0.49 -0.15 -6.09
C ILE A 95 0.90 -0.67 -5.76
N VAL A 96 1.15 -1.04 -4.50
CA VAL A 96 2.35 -1.82 -4.13
C VAL A 96 1.96 -3.28 -4.05
N ARG A 97 2.64 -4.13 -4.81
CA ARG A 97 2.46 -5.57 -4.84
C ARG A 97 3.58 -6.22 -4.04
N LEU A 98 3.28 -6.66 -2.82
CA LEU A 98 4.21 -7.39 -1.95
C LEU A 98 4.21 -8.86 -2.33
N ASN A 99 5.37 -9.49 -2.40
CA ASN A 99 5.57 -10.80 -3.02
C ASN A 99 4.99 -10.85 -4.44
N ALA A 100 5.31 -9.81 -5.23
CA ALA A 100 4.80 -9.64 -6.58
C ALA A 100 5.07 -10.90 -7.44
N ASP A 101 4.08 -11.28 -8.24
CA ASP A 101 4.14 -12.46 -9.12
C ASP A 101 4.38 -13.76 -8.34
N ARG A 102 3.99 -13.76 -7.05
CA ARG A 102 4.19 -14.85 -6.08
C ARG A 102 5.67 -15.15 -5.80
N VAL A 103 6.57 -14.21 -6.07
CA VAL A 103 8.00 -14.31 -5.73
C VAL A 103 8.22 -13.74 -4.33
N LEU A 104 8.54 -14.61 -3.36
CA LEU A 104 8.74 -14.20 -1.97
C LEU A 104 9.87 -13.17 -1.83
N GLY A 105 9.58 -12.06 -1.15
CA GLY A 105 10.55 -10.99 -0.90
C GLY A 105 10.77 -10.05 -2.08
N GLU A 106 10.03 -10.18 -3.17
CA GLU A 106 9.98 -9.22 -4.26
C GLU A 106 8.80 -8.26 -4.10
N THR A 107 9.03 -6.96 -4.31
CA THR A 107 7.96 -5.96 -4.33
C THR A 107 8.00 -5.20 -5.65
N LYS A 108 6.83 -4.92 -6.23
CA LYS A 108 6.68 -4.05 -7.41
C LYS A 108 5.68 -2.94 -7.15
N LEU A 109 5.86 -1.80 -7.82
CA LEU A 109 4.88 -0.72 -7.83
C LEU A 109 4.25 -0.64 -9.21
N SER A 110 2.92 -0.57 -9.26
CA SER A 110 2.19 -0.23 -10.49
C SER A 110 1.76 1.24 -10.40
N LEU A 111 2.60 2.14 -10.92
CA LEU A 111 2.35 3.58 -10.92
C LEU A 111 1.36 3.93 -12.03
N LYS A 112 0.36 4.78 -11.75
CA LYS A 112 -0.69 5.10 -12.73
C LYS A 112 -0.41 6.36 -13.54
N GLU A 113 0.22 7.36 -12.93
CA GLU A 113 0.45 8.65 -13.57
C GLU A 113 1.87 8.80 -14.12
N ASP A 114 2.00 9.26 -15.36
CA ASP A 114 3.32 9.49 -16.00
C ASP A 114 4.19 10.48 -15.23
N SER A 115 3.58 11.51 -14.63
CA SER A 115 4.29 12.49 -13.82
C SER A 115 4.97 11.85 -12.60
N LEU A 116 4.34 10.81 -12.03
CA LEU A 116 4.88 10.06 -10.91
C LEU A 116 5.98 9.11 -11.37
N LYS A 117 5.78 8.44 -12.52
CA LYS A 117 6.78 7.56 -13.14
C LYS A 117 8.08 8.29 -13.47
N GLN A 118 7.98 9.51 -14.02
CA GLN A 118 9.14 10.33 -14.36
C GLN A 118 9.95 10.73 -13.12
N ARG A 119 9.27 11.03 -12.02
CA ARG A 119 9.91 11.51 -10.78
C ARG A 119 10.41 10.37 -9.90
N PHE A 120 9.75 9.22 -9.96
CA PHE A 120 10.07 8.01 -9.22
C PHE A 120 10.06 6.83 -10.20
N PRO A 121 11.18 6.53 -10.89
CA PRO A 121 11.26 5.48 -11.89
C PRO A 121 11.29 4.08 -11.24
N LEU A 122 10.18 3.71 -10.60
CA LEU A 122 9.97 2.47 -9.85
C LEU A 122 8.82 1.62 -10.44
N ASP A 123 8.17 2.09 -11.51
CA ASP A 123 7.07 1.40 -12.16
C ASP A 123 7.50 0.03 -12.68
N GLU A 124 6.88 -1.03 -12.16
CA GLU A 124 7.16 -2.44 -12.42
C GLU A 124 8.62 -2.88 -12.20
N VAL A 125 9.43 -2.05 -11.52
CA VAL A 125 10.82 -2.39 -11.16
C VAL A 125 10.81 -3.35 -9.97
N PRO A 126 11.46 -4.53 -10.06
CA PRO A 126 11.62 -5.42 -8.92
C PRO A 126 12.40 -4.75 -7.79
N LEU A 127 11.79 -4.67 -6.62
CA LEU A 127 12.41 -4.16 -5.40
C LEU A 127 12.71 -5.31 -4.43
N ARG A 128 13.79 -5.16 -3.68
CA ARG A 128 14.11 -5.99 -2.52
C ARG A 128 14.16 -5.15 -1.27
N ARG A 129 13.77 -5.74 -0.14
CA ARG A 129 13.93 -5.08 1.16
C ARG A 129 15.39 -5.10 1.59
N CYS A 130 15.86 -3.97 2.10
CA CYS A 130 17.12 -3.88 2.79
C CYS A 130 16.93 -4.16 4.28
N VAL A 131 17.68 -5.14 4.78
CA VAL A 131 17.83 -5.38 6.22
C VAL A 131 18.91 -4.41 6.69
N LYS A 132 18.61 -3.58 7.68
CA LYS A 132 19.64 -2.86 8.43
C LYS A 132 20.17 -3.74 9.55
#